data_AF-A0A1Q3QG69-F1
#
_entry.id   AF-A0A1Q3QG69-F1
#
_cell.length_a   1.000
_cell.length_b   1.000
_cell.length_c   1.000
_cell.angle_alpha   90.00
_cell.angle_beta   90.00
_cell.angle_gamma   90.00
#
_symmetry.space_group_name_H-M   'P 1'
#
loop_
_entity.id
_entity.type
_entity.pdbx_description
1 polymer ?
#
loop_
_entity_poly.entity_id
_entity_poly.type
_entity_poly.pdbx_seq_one_letter_code
_entity_poly.pdbx_strand_id
1 'polypeptide(L)'
;MKEFIHNKVKVIDGLFAEFNQIQKLFAGKSFDFECRFNAFLIKLSDYFENRGESARESEVLRIRSMLQTVKRGFNPSKMEKINTGKGELWWGFSYNGIEHLDLLLQEIYKKEISKLEEGEELLTNLILNLCQQGILSDEKLKGLDSIPRIDASWNYLLSQNGSISVINKKLLTNLIPEDINLLIEKIVCKIIAQ
;
A
#
# COMPACT_ATOMS: atom_id res chain seq x y z
N MET A 1 6.00 -12.25 12.25
CA MET A 1 7.09 -11.76 11.38
C MET A 1 6.65 -10.40 10.87
N LYS A 2 7.47 -9.34 10.98
CA LYS A 2 7.11 -8.04 10.41
C LYS A 2 7.21 -8.14 8.89
N GLU A 3 6.25 -7.55 8.20
CA GLU A 3 6.19 -7.64 6.74
C GLU A 3 6.99 -6.52 6.09
N PHE A 4 7.51 -6.81 4.89
CA PHE A 4 8.27 -5.87 4.08
C PHE A 4 7.33 -4.82 3.47
N ILE A 5 7.40 -3.59 3.99
CA ILE A 5 6.42 -2.53 3.70
C ILE A 5 6.55 -2.00 2.26
N HIS A 6 7.78 -1.85 1.73
CA HIS A 6 7.96 -1.45 0.33
C HIS A 6 7.27 -2.41 -0.65
N ASN A 7 7.32 -3.72 -0.37
CA ASN A 7 6.61 -4.70 -1.20
C ASN A 7 5.09 -4.58 -1.03
N LYS A 8 4.58 -4.30 0.18
CA LYS A 8 3.14 -4.05 0.37
C LYS A 8 2.67 -2.87 -0.48
N VAL A 9 3.37 -1.74 -0.39
CA VAL A 9 3.05 -0.53 -1.15
C VAL A 9 3.02 -0.85 -2.64
N LYS A 10 4.05 -1.54 -3.16
CA LYS A 10 4.11 -1.96 -4.57
C LYS A 10 2.94 -2.86 -4.99
N VAL A 11 2.52 -3.79 -4.14
CA VAL A 11 1.36 -4.65 -4.41
C VAL A 11 0.07 -3.83 -4.44
N ILE A 12 -0.10 -2.89 -3.51
CA ILE A 12 -1.26 -1.99 -3.46
C ILE A 12 -1.29 -1.07 -4.68
N ASP A 13 -0.15 -0.55 -5.13
CA ASP A 13 -0.04 0.22 -6.38
C ASP A 13 -0.50 -0.61 -7.59
N GLY A 14 -0.14 -1.90 -7.62
CA GLY A 14 -0.63 -2.83 -8.64
C GLY A 14 -2.15 -3.02 -8.60
N LEU A 15 -2.74 -3.07 -7.41
CA LEU A 15 -4.20 -3.13 -7.24
C LEU A 15 -4.87 -1.83 -7.71
N PHE A 16 -4.30 -0.66 -7.39
CA PHE A 16 -4.78 0.62 -7.91
C PHE A 16 -4.73 0.70 -9.43
N ALA A 17 -3.62 0.25 -10.03
CA ALA A 17 -3.47 0.28 -11.48
C ALA A 17 -4.57 -0.57 -12.16
N GLU A 18 -4.86 -1.75 -11.63
CA GLU A 18 -5.94 -2.62 -12.12
C GLU A 18 -7.33 -1.99 -11.86
N PHE A 19 -7.55 -1.44 -10.67
CA PHE A 19 -8.80 -0.79 -10.29
C PHE A 19 -9.12 0.42 -11.17
N ASN A 20 -8.11 1.23 -11.51
CA ASN A 20 -8.26 2.36 -12.42
C ASN A 20 -8.71 1.91 -13.82
N GLN A 21 -8.26 0.75 -14.29
CA GLN A 21 -8.76 0.20 -15.57
C GLN A 21 -10.22 -0.24 -15.45
N ILE A 22 -10.61 -0.81 -14.32
CA ILE A 22 -12.01 -1.20 -14.04
C ILE A 22 -12.92 0.03 -13.99
N GLN A 23 -12.49 1.12 -13.36
CA GLN A 23 -13.22 2.39 -13.35
C GLN A 23 -13.39 2.95 -14.77
N LYS A 24 -12.38 2.84 -15.64
CA LYS A 24 -12.50 3.23 -17.06
C LYS A 24 -13.53 2.36 -17.79
N LEU A 25 -13.52 1.05 -17.56
CA LEU A 25 -14.51 0.13 -18.14
C LEU A 25 -15.94 0.47 -17.66
N PHE A 26 -16.10 0.80 -16.37
CA PHE A 26 -17.37 1.22 -15.80
C PHE A 26 -17.86 2.52 -16.47
N ALA A 27 -17.02 3.54 -16.53
CA ALA A 27 -17.35 4.83 -17.13
C ALA A 27 -17.71 4.70 -18.61
N GLY A 28 -17.01 3.82 -19.34
CA GLY A 28 -17.30 3.50 -20.73
C GLY A 28 -18.49 2.57 -20.95
N LYS A 29 -19.19 2.13 -19.89
CA LYS A 29 -20.25 1.11 -19.95
C LYS A 29 -19.85 -0.13 -20.75
N SER A 30 -18.58 -0.54 -20.60
CA SER A 30 -18.02 -1.65 -21.37
C SER A 30 -18.67 -2.98 -20.99
N PHE A 31 -18.87 -3.84 -21.99
CA PHE A 31 -19.35 -5.21 -21.78
C PHE A 31 -18.40 -6.04 -20.90
N ASP A 32 -17.10 -5.73 -20.91
CA ASP A 32 -16.10 -6.45 -20.13
C ASP A 32 -16.06 -6.06 -18.65
N PHE A 33 -16.71 -4.94 -18.28
CA PHE A 33 -16.69 -4.41 -16.93
C PHE A 33 -17.10 -5.45 -15.90
N GLU A 34 -18.23 -6.14 -16.13
CA GLU A 34 -18.78 -7.10 -15.18
C GLU A 34 -17.81 -8.24 -14.86
N CYS A 35 -17.19 -8.82 -15.89
CA CYS A 35 -16.25 -9.93 -15.71
C CYS A 35 -14.98 -9.46 -14.98
N ARG A 36 -14.41 -8.34 -15.42
CA ARG A 36 -13.19 -7.75 -14.84
C ARG A 36 -13.40 -7.32 -13.40
N PHE A 37 -14.53 -6.69 -13.11
CA PHE A 37 -14.84 -6.22 -11.77
C PHE A 37 -15.03 -7.38 -10.79
N ASN A 38 -15.74 -8.44 -11.19
CA ASN A 38 -15.88 -9.62 -10.35
C ASN A 38 -14.54 -10.35 -10.12
N ALA A 39 -13.68 -10.43 -11.14
CA ALA A 39 -12.34 -11.00 -10.99
C ALA A 39 -11.49 -10.19 -10.00
N PHE A 40 -11.55 -8.86 -10.07
CA PHE A 40 -10.87 -7.97 -9.13
C PHE A 40 -11.38 -8.11 -7.70
N LEU A 41 -12.70 -8.19 -7.51
CA LEU A 41 -13.29 -8.43 -6.18
C LEU A 41 -12.79 -9.75 -5.56
N ILE A 42 -12.65 -10.81 -6.36
CA ILE A 42 -12.09 -12.09 -5.89
C ILE A 42 -10.63 -11.89 -5.48
N LYS A 43 -9.80 -11.35 -6.39
CA LYS A 43 -8.38 -11.09 -6.12
C LYS A 43 -8.15 -10.23 -4.87
N LEU A 44 -8.99 -9.21 -4.67
CA LEU A 44 -8.91 -8.31 -3.52
C LEU A 44 -9.36 -9.00 -2.23
N SER A 45 -10.39 -9.85 -2.29
CA SER A 45 -10.79 -10.71 -1.16
C SER A 45 -9.65 -11.65 -0.77
N ASP A 46 -9.07 -12.37 -1.73
CA ASP A 46 -7.96 -13.29 -1.51
C ASP A 46 -6.74 -12.56 -0.92
N TYR A 47 -6.48 -11.32 -1.37
CA TYR A 47 -5.41 -10.48 -0.81
C TYR A 47 -5.61 -10.23 0.70
N PHE A 48 -6.83 -9.92 1.13
CA PHE A 48 -7.14 -9.68 2.55
C PHE A 48 -7.17 -10.99 3.36
N GLU A 49 -7.73 -12.06 2.82
CA GLU A 49 -7.78 -13.39 3.45
C GLU A 49 -6.37 -13.89 3.76
N ASN A 50 -5.47 -13.87 2.77
CA ASN A 50 -4.08 -14.31 2.92
C ASN A 50 -3.28 -13.48 3.95
N ARG A 51 -3.78 -12.32 4.35
CA ARG A 51 -3.19 -11.42 5.34
C ARG A 51 -3.92 -11.43 6.69
N GLY A 52 -4.99 -12.23 6.82
CA GLY A 52 -5.81 -12.28 8.03
C GLY A 52 -6.63 -11.01 8.28
N GLU A 53 -6.87 -10.19 7.25
CA GLU A 53 -7.63 -8.93 7.35
C GLU A 53 -9.13 -9.19 7.16
N SER A 54 -9.72 -10.02 8.03
CA SER A 54 -11.09 -10.56 7.90
C SER A 54 -12.19 -9.50 7.81
N ALA A 55 -12.02 -8.34 8.46
CA ALA A 55 -12.97 -7.23 8.37
C ALA A 55 -13.03 -6.67 6.94
N ARG A 56 -11.87 -6.43 6.33
CA ARG A 56 -11.75 -5.85 4.98
C ARG A 56 -12.15 -6.87 3.91
N GLU A 57 -11.77 -8.13 4.11
CA GLU A 57 -12.28 -9.24 3.30
C GLU A 57 -13.82 -9.27 3.29
N SER A 58 -14.44 -9.18 4.47
CA SER A 58 -15.91 -9.19 4.61
C SER A 58 -16.57 -8.02 3.86
N GLU A 59 -15.95 -6.85 3.84
CA GLU A 59 -16.45 -5.70 3.06
C GLU A 59 -16.46 -5.98 1.55
N VAL A 60 -15.38 -6.57 1.02
CA VAL A 60 -15.27 -6.96 -0.39
C VAL A 60 -16.29 -8.05 -0.73
N LEU A 61 -16.44 -9.06 0.13
CA LEU A 61 -17.43 -10.12 -0.03
C LEU A 61 -18.86 -9.58 0.01
N ARG A 62 -19.15 -8.57 0.83
CA ARG A 62 -20.46 -7.90 0.87
C ARG A 62 -20.79 -7.27 -0.47
N ILE A 63 -19.85 -6.53 -1.08
CA ILE A 63 -20.03 -5.93 -2.42
C ILE A 63 -20.34 -7.01 -3.45
N ARG A 64 -19.53 -8.07 -3.47
CA ARG A 64 -19.72 -9.21 -4.38
C ARG A 64 -21.09 -9.86 -4.18
N SER A 65 -21.52 -10.08 -2.94
CA SER A 65 -22.82 -10.67 -2.60
C SER A 65 -24.00 -9.80 -3.06
N MET A 66 -23.89 -8.47 -2.87
CA MET A 66 -24.90 -7.53 -3.36
C MET A 66 -25.04 -7.61 -4.89
N LEU A 67 -23.94 -7.58 -5.63
CA LEU A 67 -23.96 -7.69 -7.09
C LEU A 67 -24.55 -9.01 -7.57
N GLN A 68 -24.21 -10.12 -6.92
CA GLN A 68 -24.77 -11.44 -7.24
C GLN A 68 -26.27 -11.51 -6.93
N THR A 69 -26.73 -10.85 -5.87
CA THR A 69 -28.16 -10.78 -5.52
C THR A 69 -28.95 -10.03 -6.58
N VAL A 70 -28.44 -8.90 -7.09
CA VAL A 70 -29.03 -8.21 -8.25
C VAL A 70 -29.05 -9.11 -9.48
N LYS A 71 -27.96 -9.84 -9.77
CA LYS A 71 -27.91 -10.80 -10.89
C LYS A 71 -28.93 -11.93 -10.76
N ARG A 72 -29.24 -12.37 -9.55
CA ARG A 72 -30.31 -13.35 -9.29
C ARG A 72 -31.71 -12.76 -9.42
N GLY A 73 -31.83 -11.45 -9.62
CA GLY A 73 -33.11 -10.76 -9.83
C GLY A 73 -33.74 -10.28 -8.53
N PHE A 74 -32.96 -10.07 -7.47
CA PHE A 74 -33.43 -9.54 -6.19
C PHE A 74 -32.74 -8.23 -5.86
N ASN A 75 -33.47 -7.28 -5.26
CA ASN A 75 -32.89 -6.04 -4.77
C ASN A 75 -32.17 -6.31 -3.44
N PRO A 76 -30.83 -6.13 -3.32
CA PRO A 76 -30.08 -6.43 -2.10
C PRO A 76 -30.53 -5.61 -0.88
N SER A 77 -31.05 -4.40 -1.08
CA SER A 77 -31.48 -3.52 0.02
C SER A 77 -32.89 -3.82 0.52
N LYS A 78 -33.77 -4.33 -0.35
CA LYS A 78 -35.19 -4.59 -0.04
C LYS A 78 -35.54 -6.08 0.05
N MET A 79 -34.67 -6.96 -0.46
CA MET A 79 -34.91 -8.40 -0.60
C MET A 79 -36.16 -8.75 -1.43
N GLU A 80 -36.56 -7.87 -2.34
CA GLU A 80 -37.71 -8.03 -3.23
C GLU A 80 -37.27 -8.42 -4.64
N LYS A 81 -38.16 -9.12 -5.37
CA LYS A 81 -37.93 -9.46 -6.77
C LYS A 81 -37.91 -8.20 -7.63
N ILE A 82 -36.92 -8.10 -8.51
CA ILE A 82 -36.78 -7.02 -9.48
C ILE A 82 -37.66 -7.34 -10.69
N ASN A 83 -38.73 -6.56 -10.87
CA ASN A 83 -39.65 -6.74 -11.99
C ASN A 83 -39.18 -6.03 -13.28
N THR A 84 -38.48 -4.89 -13.15
CA THR A 84 -37.94 -4.08 -14.25
C THR A 84 -36.62 -3.40 -13.82
N GLY A 85 -35.79 -2.96 -14.77
CA GLY A 85 -34.60 -2.14 -14.45
C GLY A 85 -33.44 -2.88 -13.79
N LYS A 86 -33.36 -4.22 -13.91
CA LYS A 86 -32.28 -5.04 -13.33
C LYS A 86 -30.88 -4.56 -13.72
N GLY A 87 -30.69 -4.17 -14.98
CA GLY A 87 -29.42 -3.65 -15.48
C GLY A 87 -29.04 -2.33 -14.80
N GLU A 88 -29.96 -1.38 -14.71
CA GLU A 88 -29.75 -0.09 -14.05
C GLU A 88 -29.42 -0.27 -12.57
N LEU A 89 -30.17 -1.13 -11.87
CA LEU A 89 -29.87 -1.49 -10.49
C LEU A 89 -28.48 -2.09 -10.35
N TRP A 90 -28.10 -3.00 -11.26
CA TRP A 90 -26.78 -3.62 -11.23
C TRP A 90 -25.67 -2.59 -11.42
N TRP A 91 -25.84 -1.63 -12.34
CA TRP A 91 -24.92 -0.51 -12.52
C TRP A 91 -24.88 0.40 -11.29
N GLY A 92 -26.02 0.69 -10.64
CA GLY A 92 -26.08 1.49 -9.42
C GLY A 92 -25.35 0.84 -8.23
N PHE A 93 -25.55 -0.46 -8.00
CA PHE A 93 -24.79 -1.20 -6.98
C PHE A 93 -23.30 -1.34 -7.35
N SER A 94 -22.98 -1.41 -8.64
CA SER A 94 -21.59 -1.41 -9.10
C SER A 94 -20.89 -0.08 -8.83
N TYR A 95 -21.58 1.04 -9.04
CA TYR A 95 -21.09 2.37 -8.67
C TYR A 95 -20.76 2.44 -7.17
N ASN A 96 -21.71 2.03 -6.32
CA ASN A 96 -21.49 2.01 -4.87
C ASN A 96 -20.31 1.10 -4.49
N GLY A 97 -20.19 -0.05 -5.15
CA GLY A 97 -19.05 -0.95 -4.99
C GLY A 97 -17.73 -0.28 -5.36
N ILE A 98 -17.65 0.41 -6.49
CA ILE A 98 -16.46 1.16 -6.92
C ILE A 98 -16.10 2.25 -5.90
N GLU A 99 -17.06 3.08 -5.50
CA GLU A 99 -16.82 4.17 -4.53
C GLU A 99 -16.29 3.62 -3.20
N HIS A 100 -16.90 2.55 -2.69
CA HIS A 100 -16.45 1.91 -1.44
C HIS A 100 -15.05 1.32 -1.56
N LEU A 101 -14.74 0.67 -2.69
CA LEU A 101 -13.41 0.09 -2.92
C LEU A 101 -12.33 1.15 -3.08
N ASP A 102 -12.63 2.29 -3.70
CA ASP A 102 -11.67 3.38 -3.82
C ASP A 102 -11.23 3.87 -2.44
N LEU A 103 -12.20 4.13 -1.55
CA LEU A 103 -11.95 4.52 -0.17
C LEU A 103 -11.15 3.45 0.59
N LEU A 104 -11.52 2.18 0.45
CA LEU A 104 -10.81 1.07 1.07
C LEU A 104 -9.35 1.00 0.60
N LEU A 105 -9.10 1.08 -0.71
CA LEU A 105 -7.76 1.06 -1.29
C LEU A 105 -6.92 2.26 -0.83
N GLN A 106 -7.52 3.45 -0.76
CA GLN A 106 -6.86 4.65 -0.25
C GLN A 106 -6.50 4.51 1.23
N GLU A 107 -7.39 3.95 2.05
CA GLU A 107 -7.14 3.72 3.48
C GLU A 107 -5.97 2.76 3.68
N ILE A 108 -5.97 1.62 2.98
CA ILE A 108 -4.90 0.62 3.13
C ILE A 108 -3.56 1.18 2.65
N TYR A 109 -3.57 1.96 1.56
CA TYR A 109 -2.36 2.58 1.03
C TYR A 109 -1.80 3.62 2.00
N LYS A 110 -2.65 4.55 2.45
CA LYS A 110 -2.28 5.62 3.38
C LYS A 110 -1.66 5.06 4.66
N LYS A 111 -2.21 3.97 5.18
CA LYS A 111 -1.71 3.30 6.38
C LYS A 111 -0.30 2.73 6.21
N GLU A 112 0.04 2.22 5.02
CA GLU A 112 1.35 1.62 4.77
C GLU A 112 2.38 2.67 4.34
N ILE A 113 1.99 3.64 3.50
CA ILE A 113 2.88 4.71 3.06
C ILE A 113 3.29 5.64 4.21
N SER A 114 2.39 5.92 5.17
CA SER A 114 2.72 6.79 6.29
C SER A 114 3.85 6.21 7.16
N LYS A 115 3.96 4.88 7.26
CA LYS A 115 5.08 4.23 7.96
C LYS A 115 6.41 4.47 7.26
N LEU A 116 6.42 4.47 5.92
CA LEU A 116 7.61 4.76 5.14
C LEU A 116 7.97 6.24 5.21
N GLU A 117 6.98 7.14 5.14
CA GLU A 117 7.17 8.59 5.25
C GLU A 117 7.73 8.99 6.62
N GLU A 118 7.14 8.49 7.72
CA GLU A 118 7.67 8.70 9.07
C GLU A 118 9.10 8.16 9.23
N GLY A 119 9.38 6.99 8.62
CA GLY A 119 10.72 6.41 8.61
C GLY A 119 11.72 7.26 7.82
N GLU A 120 11.33 7.73 6.64
CA GLU A 120 12.14 8.59 5.77
C GLU A 120 12.46 9.92 6.44
N GLU A 121 11.49 10.54 7.11
CA GLU A 121 11.69 11.79 7.85
C GLU A 121 12.72 11.62 8.98
N LEU A 122 12.56 10.58 9.81
CA LEU A 122 13.48 10.29 10.91
C LEU A 122 14.90 10.03 10.40
N LEU A 123 15.04 9.22 9.34
CA LEU A 123 16.33 8.90 8.73
C LEU A 123 16.96 10.12 8.05
N THR A 124 16.17 10.95 7.37
CA THR A 124 16.66 12.17 6.71
C THR A 124 17.24 13.14 7.74
N ASN A 125 16.50 13.42 8.80
CA ASN A 125 16.96 14.29 9.88
C ASN A 125 18.24 13.75 10.54
N LEU A 126 18.32 12.43 10.71
CA LEU A 126 19.49 11.79 11.29
C LEU A 126 20.72 11.87 10.37
N ILE A 127 20.57 11.53 9.09
CA ILE A 127 21.67 11.56 8.11
C ILE A 127 22.19 12.98 7.95
N LEU A 128 21.31 13.99 7.83
CA LEU A 128 21.72 15.39 7.75
C LEU A 128 22.49 15.85 8.99
N ASN A 129 22.06 15.44 10.18
CA ASN A 129 22.77 15.75 11.43
C ASN A 129 24.18 15.10 11.45
N LEU A 130 24.28 13.84 11.02
CA LEU A 130 25.57 13.15 10.90
C LEU A 130 26.51 13.81 9.89
N CYS A 131 25.98 14.36 8.79
CA CYS A 131 26.76 15.15 7.84
C CYS A 131 27.23 16.46 8.46
N GLN A 132 26.35 17.19 9.15
CA GLN A 132 26.69 18.46 9.83
C GLN A 132 27.74 18.27 10.92
N GLN A 133 27.74 17.14 11.62
CA GLN A 133 28.75 16.78 12.61
C GLN A 133 30.07 16.29 11.98
N GLY A 134 30.16 16.17 10.65
CA GLY A 134 31.33 15.66 9.94
C GLY A 134 31.56 14.15 10.09
N ILE A 135 30.60 13.41 10.64
CA ILE A 135 30.70 11.95 10.83
C ILE A 135 30.54 11.24 9.47
N LEU A 136 29.54 11.66 8.70
CA LEU A 136 29.33 11.28 7.30
C LEU A 136 29.86 12.37 6.38
N SER A 137 30.98 12.10 5.71
CA SER A 137 31.51 12.96 4.64
C SER A 137 30.92 12.57 3.28
N ASP A 138 31.01 13.45 2.28
CA ASP A 138 30.57 13.18 0.91
C ASP A 138 31.22 11.93 0.31
N GLU A 139 32.49 11.66 0.66
CA GLU A 139 33.20 10.45 0.24
C GLU A 139 32.59 9.19 0.85
N LYS A 140 32.20 9.25 2.13
CA LYS A 140 31.53 8.12 2.80
C LYS A 140 30.13 7.90 2.25
N LEU A 141 29.39 8.97 1.94
CA LEU A 141 28.08 8.88 1.29
C LEU A 141 28.17 8.24 -0.09
N LYS A 142 29.16 8.63 -0.91
CA LYS A 142 29.43 8.01 -2.21
C LYS A 142 29.82 6.53 -2.09
N GLY A 143 30.36 6.11 -0.95
CA GLY A 143 30.65 4.71 -0.64
C GLY A 143 29.43 3.85 -0.32
N LEU A 144 28.25 4.46 -0.10
CA LEU A 144 26.97 3.78 0.17
C LEU A 144 26.23 3.47 -1.14
N ASP A 145 26.94 2.89 -2.11
CA ASP A 145 26.43 2.56 -3.45
C ASP A 145 25.62 1.25 -3.54
N SER A 146 25.48 0.54 -2.43
CA SER A 146 24.86 -0.78 -2.39
C SER A 146 24.30 -1.13 -1.00
N ILE A 147 23.21 -1.89 -0.99
CA ILE A 147 22.52 -2.32 0.24
C ILE A 147 23.44 -2.99 1.27
N PRO A 148 24.37 -3.91 0.90
CA PRO A 148 25.28 -4.51 1.88
C PRO A 148 26.23 -3.50 2.54
N ARG A 149 26.67 -2.47 1.79
CA ARG A 149 27.54 -1.41 2.33
C ARG A 149 26.76 -0.44 3.22
N ILE A 150 25.50 -0.15 2.86
CA ILE A 150 24.56 0.59 3.70
C ILE A 150 24.36 -0.14 5.02
N ASP A 151 24.04 -1.43 4.98
CA ASP A 151 23.80 -2.24 6.17
C ASP A 151 25.03 -2.30 7.09
N ALA A 152 26.22 -2.55 6.54
CA ALA A 152 27.45 -2.58 7.31
C ALA A 152 27.78 -1.22 7.95
N SER A 153 27.61 -0.14 7.20
CA SER A 153 27.87 1.23 7.69
C SER A 153 26.84 1.64 8.75
N TRP A 154 25.57 1.26 8.56
CA TRP A 154 24.50 1.52 9.51
C TRP A 154 24.75 0.79 10.83
N ASN A 155 25.07 -0.50 10.77
CA ASN A 155 25.42 -1.30 11.96
C ASN A 155 26.65 -0.76 12.68
N TYR A 156 27.66 -0.28 11.94
CA TYR A 156 28.80 0.41 12.53
C TYR A 156 28.37 1.68 13.28
N LEU A 157 27.56 2.55 12.66
CA LEU A 157 27.06 3.78 13.29
C LEU A 157 26.21 3.50 14.55
N LEU A 158 25.40 2.45 14.52
CA LEU A 158 24.60 2.02 15.67
C LEU A 158 25.45 1.61 16.87
N SER A 159 26.62 1.00 16.62
CA SER A 159 27.54 0.56 17.68
C SER A 159 28.27 1.72 18.36
N GLN A 160 28.43 2.85 17.66
CA GLN A 160 29.25 3.98 18.12
C GLN A 160 28.43 5.10 18.78
N ASN A 161 27.12 5.18 18.54
CA ASN A 161 26.31 6.31 18.98
C ASN A 161 24.94 5.87 19.55
N GLY A 162 24.77 6.06 20.86
CA GLY A 162 23.54 5.69 21.56
C GLY A 162 22.29 6.38 21.02
N SER A 163 22.41 7.60 20.52
CA SER A 163 21.32 8.39 19.91
C SER A 163 20.78 7.71 18.64
N ILE A 164 21.68 7.22 17.79
CA ILE A 164 21.35 6.48 16.55
C ILE A 164 20.65 5.17 16.92
N SER A 165 21.12 4.50 17.97
CA SER A 165 20.51 3.27 18.48
C SER A 165 19.05 3.46 18.91
N VAL A 166 18.73 4.58 19.58
CA VAL A 166 17.35 4.92 19.98
C VAL A 166 16.45 5.13 18.76
N ILE A 167 16.91 5.89 17.76
CA ILE A 167 16.15 6.13 16.52
C ILE A 167 15.92 4.82 15.77
N ASN A 168 16.94 3.97 15.69
CA ASN A 168 16.82 2.66 15.04
C ASN A 168 15.82 1.74 15.74
N LYS A 169 15.78 1.72 17.08
CA LYS A 169 14.73 0.99 17.82
C LYS A 169 13.33 1.51 17.49
N LYS A 170 13.17 2.84 17.33
CA LYS A 170 11.91 3.44 16.89
C LYS A 170 11.52 3.00 15.48
N LEU A 171 12.45 3.05 14.52
CA LEU A 171 12.23 2.58 13.14
C LEU A 171 11.83 1.10 13.11
N LEU A 172 12.57 0.26 13.84
CA LEU A 172 12.32 -1.17 13.97
C LEU A 172 10.99 -1.50 14.65
N THR A 173 10.24 -0.52 15.17
CA THR A 173 8.87 -0.73 15.67
C THR A 173 7.90 -0.98 14.50
N ASN A 174 8.07 -0.28 13.38
CA ASN A 174 7.16 -0.35 12.23
C ASN A 174 7.80 -0.95 10.97
N LEU A 175 9.13 -0.90 10.85
CA LEU A 175 9.88 -1.31 9.67
C LEU A 175 10.80 -2.51 9.97
N ILE A 176 11.14 -3.27 8.92
CA ILE A 176 12.22 -4.27 8.97
C ILE A 176 13.55 -3.62 8.50
N PRO A 177 14.71 -4.23 8.81
CA PRO A 177 16.01 -3.71 8.36
C PRO A 177 16.09 -3.47 6.85
N GLU A 178 15.47 -4.32 6.04
CA GLU A 178 15.43 -4.19 4.59
C GLU A 178 14.67 -2.93 4.13
N ASP A 179 13.56 -2.59 4.79
CA ASP A 179 12.85 -1.33 4.54
C ASP A 179 13.73 -0.14 4.91
N ILE A 180 14.44 -0.21 6.05
CA ILE A 180 15.35 0.85 6.51
C ILE A 180 16.49 1.06 5.51
N ASN A 181 17.12 -0.02 5.04
CA ASN A 181 18.22 0.04 4.08
C ASN A 181 17.80 0.69 2.75
N LEU A 182 16.60 0.37 2.24
CA LEU A 182 16.06 1.02 1.05
C LEU A 182 15.74 2.50 1.27
N LEU A 183 15.23 2.88 2.45
CA LEU A 183 15.03 4.29 2.78
C LEU A 183 16.36 5.04 2.85
N ILE A 184 17.39 4.47 3.46
CA ILE A 184 18.73 5.07 3.52
C ILE A 184 19.28 5.26 2.11
N GLU A 185 19.22 4.23 1.26
CA GLU A 185 19.65 4.32 -0.14
C GLU A 185 18.97 5.50 -0.86
N LYS A 186 17.63 5.58 -0.76
CA LYS A 186 16.83 6.66 -1.35
C LYS A 186 17.28 8.05 -0.86
N ILE A 187 17.50 8.21 0.45
CA ILE A 187 17.90 9.49 1.05
C ILE A 187 19.31 9.87 0.60
N VAL A 188 20.25 8.92 0.64
CA VAL A 188 21.64 9.15 0.22
C VAL A 188 21.70 9.58 -1.23
N CYS A 189 20.97 8.90 -2.13
CA CYS A 189 20.88 9.30 -3.53
C CYS A 189 20.33 10.72 -3.70
N LYS A 190 19.31 11.12 -2.92
CA LYS A 190 18.77 12.49 -2.95
C LYS A 190 19.78 13.53 -2.49
N ILE A 191 20.58 13.23 -1.46
CA ILE A 191 21.60 14.14 -0.93
C ILE A 191 22.75 14.29 -1.92
N ILE A 192 23.23 13.19 -2.53
CA ILE A 192 24.33 13.22 -3.50
C ILE A 192 23.93 13.93 -4.81
N ALA A 193 22.64 13.86 -5.19
CA ALA A 193 22.13 14.50 -6.39
C ALA A 193 21.89 16.02 -6.25
N GLN A 194 21.99 16.57 -5.04
CA GLN A 194 21.94 18.01 -4.75
C GLN A 194 23.33 18.64 -4.87
#